data_AF-A0A7T0JQ88-F1
#
_entry.id   AF-A0A7T0JQ88-F1
#
_cell.length_a   1.000
_cell.length_b   1.000
_cell.length_c   1.000
_cell.angle_alpha   90.00
_cell.angle_beta   90.00
_cell.angle_gamma   90.00
#
_symmetry.space_group_name_H-M   'P 1'
#
loop_
_entity.id
_entity.type
_entity.pdbx_description
1 polymer ?
#
loop_
_entity_poly.entity_id
_entity_poly.type
_entity_poly.pdbx_seq_one_letter_code
_entity_poly.pdbx_strand_id
1 'polypeptide(L)'
;MPFPSANGKTAFIAGLTLSIPVTLISILKASGVSHHGVDSPRILAFFVIYFLLTLAVFVVDVRSFAPKPLKTRIPLVYFPTNREGFHFLVSVLGRILVWLAGVIVGGGLLAPLWYVLRNP
;
A
#
# COMPACT_ATOMS: atom_id res chain seq x y z
N MET A 1 17.49 14.06 -8.23
CA MET A 1 16.02 14.14 -8.28
C MET A 1 15.49 14.03 -6.85
N PRO A 2 14.59 14.91 -6.37
CA PRO A 2 14.00 14.76 -5.05
C PRO A 2 13.22 13.44 -5.02
N PHE A 3 13.60 12.54 -4.11
CA PHE A 3 12.87 11.28 -3.92
C PHE A 3 11.45 11.59 -3.41
N PRO A 4 10.42 10.86 -3.87
CA PRO A 4 9.04 11.09 -3.46
C PRO A 4 8.89 10.94 -1.95
N SER A 5 8.26 11.93 -1.31
CA SER A 5 7.93 11.90 0.11
C SER A 5 6.60 11.19 0.35
N ALA A 6 6.51 10.45 1.46
CA ALA A 6 5.29 9.76 1.85
C ALA A 6 4.24 10.77 2.33
N ASN A 7 3.16 10.91 1.58
CA ASN A 7 2.04 11.78 1.89
C ASN A 7 0.72 11.03 1.62
N GLY A 8 -0.42 11.61 2.01
CA GLY A 8 -1.72 10.96 1.82
C GLY A 8 -2.00 10.58 0.35
N LYS A 9 -1.59 11.41 -0.62
CA LYS A 9 -1.80 11.11 -2.04
C LYS A 9 -0.96 9.92 -2.50
N THR A 10 0.31 9.86 -2.13
CA THR A 10 1.19 8.74 -2.50
C THR A 10 0.77 7.44 -1.80
N ALA A 11 0.29 7.51 -0.56
CA ALA A 11 -0.32 6.38 0.14
C ALA A 11 -1.59 5.89 -0.57
N PHE A 12 -2.50 6.79 -0.98
CA PHE A 12 -3.71 6.44 -1.71
C PHE A 12 -3.40 5.79 -3.06
N ILE A 13 -2.52 6.41 -3.86
CA ILE A 13 -2.11 5.89 -5.17
C ILE A 13 -1.43 4.52 -5.01
N ALA A 14 -0.58 4.34 -4.00
CA ALA A 14 0.05 3.05 -3.73
C ALA A 14 -0.98 1.95 -3.38
N GLY A 15 -2.06 2.31 -2.68
CA GLY A 15 -3.19 1.40 -2.43
C GLY A 15 -3.94 1.03 -3.71
N LEU A 16 -4.18 2.01 -4.59
CA LEU A 16 -4.79 1.78 -5.90
C LEU A 16 -3.94 0.87 -6.78
N THR A 17 -2.65 1.13 -6.88
CA THR A 17 -1.74 0.36 -7.74
C THR A 17 -1.50 -1.05 -7.24
N LEU A 18 -1.72 -1.33 -5.95
CA LEU A 18 -1.75 -2.70 -5.43
C LEU A 18 -3.09 -3.38 -5.75
N SER A 19 -4.21 -2.73 -5.45
CA SER A 19 -5.53 -3.38 -5.54
C SER A 19 -5.99 -3.63 -6.98
N ILE A 20 -5.73 -2.70 -7.92
CA ILE A 20 -6.19 -2.82 -9.30
C ILE A 20 -5.61 -4.07 -9.98
N PRO A 21 -4.28 -4.31 -10.00
CA PRO A 21 -3.73 -5.48 -10.68
C PRO A 21 -4.08 -6.80 -9.98
N VAL A 22 -4.10 -6.81 -8.64
CA VAL A 22 -4.50 -7.99 -7.85
C VAL A 22 -5.93 -8.40 -8.17
N THR A 23 -6.85 -7.43 -8.15
CA THR A 23 -8.26 -7.67 -8.41
C THR A 23 -8.45 -8.05 -9.88
N LEU A 24 -7.81 -7.35 -10.82
CA LEU A 24 -7.88 -7.65 -12.25
C LEU A 24 -7.45 -9.08 -12.58
N ILE A 25 -6.29 -9.52 -12.06
CA ILE A 25 -5.81 -10.90 -12.28
C ILE A 25 -6.78 -11.93 -11.68
N SER A 26 -7.37 -11.62 -10.53
CA SER A 26 -8.39 -12.46 -9.90
C SER A 26 -9.66 -12.55 -10.76
N ILE A 27 -10.10 -11.42 -11.33
CA ILE A 27 -11.23 -11.33 -12.26
C ILE A 27 -10.97 -12.19 -13.51
N LEU A 28 -9.83 -11.99 -14.16
CA LEU A 28 -9.48 -12.70 -15.39
C LEU A 28 -9.37 -14.21 -15.19
N LYS A 29 -8.89 -14.66 -14.03
CA LYS A 29 -8.87 -16.09 -13.69
C LYS A 29 -10.27 -16.63 -13.47
N ALA A 30 -11.10 -15.93 -12.70
CA ALA A 30 -12.45 -16.39 -12.39
C ALA A 30 -13.36 -16.42 -13.64
N SER A 31 -13.14 -15.53 -14.60
CA SER A 31 -13.85 -15.51 -15.88
C SER A 31 -13.29 -16.48 -16.93
N GLY A 32 -12.27 -17.28 -16.59
CA GLY A 32 -11.66 -18.24 -17.52
C GLY A 32 -10.79 -17.64 -18.63
N VAL A 33 -10.52 -16.33 -18.57
CA VAL A 33 -9.67 -15.61 -19.56
C VAL A 33 -8.17 -15.84 -19.30
N SER A 34 -7.79 -16.15 -18.06
CA SER A 34 -6.40 -16.43 -17.67
C SER A 34 -6.29 -17.72 -16.87
N HIS A 35 -5.25 -18.52 -17.13
CA HIS A 35 -4.88 -19.66 -16.28
C HIS A 35 -4.13 -19.24 -15.00
N HIS A 36 -3.59 -18.03 -14.99
CA HIS A 36 -2.79 -17.50 -13.90
C HIS A 36 -3.63 -16.57 -13.00
N GLY A 37 -3.51 -16.77 -11.69
CA GLY A 37 -4.18 -15.99 -10.66
C GLY A 37 -3.30 -15.75 -9.44
N VAL A 38 -3.88 -15.12 -8.42
CA VAL A 38 -3.25 -14.87 -7.12
C VAL A 38 -2.94 -16.14 -6.31
N ASP A 39 -3.46 -17.28 -6.74
CA ASP A 39 -3.13 -18.61 -6.22
C ASP A 39 -1.79 -19.16 -6.76
N SER A 40 -1.23 -18.55 -7.82
CA SER A 40 0.12 -18.87 -8.27
C SER A 40 1.15 -18.37 -7.26
N PRO A 41 2.04 -19.23 -6.72
CA PRO A 41 3.02 -18.83 -5.71
C PRO A 41 3.92 -17.68 -6.16
N ARG A 42 4.25 -17.62 -7.46
CA ARG A 42 5.09 -16.55 -8.03
C ARG A 42 4.37 -15.20 -8.06
N ILE A 43 3.08 -15.21 -8.43
CA ILE A 43 2.26 -13.99 -8.51
C ILE A 43 1.97 -13.48 -7.10
N LEU A 44 1.64 -14.38 -6.18
CA LEU A 44 1.46 -14.06 -4.78
C LEU A 44 2.73 -13.44 -4.18
N ALA A 45 3.89 -14.08 -4.39
CA ALA A 45 5.16 -13.56 -3.90
C ALA A 45 5.48 -12.16 -4.44
N PHE A 46 5.22 -11.92 -5.73
CA PHE A 46 5.38 -10.60 -6.34
C PHE A 46 4.52 -9.54 -5.64
N PHE A 47 3.23 -9.81 -5.43
CA PHE A 47 2.33 -8.88 -4.76
C PHE A 47 2.66 -8.67 -3.28
N VAL A 48 3.12 -9.69 -2.57
CA VAL A 48 3.60 -9.56 -1.19
C VAL A 48 4.82 -8.65 -1.13
N ILE A 49 5.80 -8.84 -2.01
CA ILE A 49 6.99 -7.97 -2.08
C ILE A 49 6.57 -6.54 -2.43
N TYR A 50 5.68 -6.38 -3.41
CA TYR A 50 5.16 -5.07 -3.80
C TYR A 50 4.40 -4.37 -2.66
N PHE A 51 3.58 -5.12 -1.91
CA PHE A 51 2.91 -4.63 -0.71
C PHE A 51 3.91 -4.15 0.35
N LEU A 52 4.92 -4.96 0.66
CA LEU A 52 5.94 -4.60 1.64
C LEU A 52 6.71 -3.34 1.23
N LEU A 53 7.10 -3.24 -0.05
CA LEU A 53 7.80 -2.07 -0.57
C LEU A 53 6.94 -0.81 -0.56
N THR A 54 5.67 -0.92 -1.00
CA THR A 54 4.77 0.23 -1.05
C THR A 54 4.40 0.73 0.33
N LEU A 55 4.14 -0.18 1.28
CA LEU A 55 3.88 0.17 2.68
C LEU A 55 5.11 0.84 3.31
N ALA A 56 6.31 0.27 3.13
CA ALA A 56 7.54 0.83 3.69
C ALA A 56 7.86 2.23 3.13
N VAL A 57 7.71 2.44 1.82
CA VAL A 57 8.13 3.68 1.16
C VAL A 57 7.07 4.77 1.22
N PHE A 58 5.80 4.44 0.97
CA PHE A 58 4.75 5.44 0.78
C PHE A 58 3.83 5.63 1.99
N VAL A 59 3.85 4.70 2.95
CA VAL A 59 2.99 4.75 4.15
C VAL A 59 3.80 5.01 5.41
N VAL A 60 4.78 4.15 5.68
CA VAL A 60 5.63 4.20 6.88
C VAL A 60 6.72 5.25 6.76
N ASP A 61 7.10 5.60 5.53
CA ASP A 61 8.22 6.51 5.25
C ASP A 61 9.49 6.04 5.96
N VAL A 62 9.91 4.79 5.71
CA VAL A 62 11.12 4.19 6.33
C VAL A 62 12.39 5.05 6.10
N ARG A 63 12.35 5.96 5.11
CA ARG A 63 13.41 6.94 4.86
C ARG A 63 13.39 8.11 5.85
N SER A 64 12.20 8.52 6.31
CA SER A 64 12.01 9.51 7.38
C SER A 64 12.35 8.97 8.77
N PHE A 65 12.62 7.67 8.97
CA PHE A 65 13.23 7.18 10.22
C PHE A 65 14.68 7.66 10.41
N ALA A 66 15.26 8.32 9.41
CA ALA A 66 16.57 8.97 9.49
C ALA A 66 16.51 10.50 9.32
N PRO A 67 15.74 11.28 10.11
CA PRO A 67 15.96 12.72 10.19
C PRO A 67 17.34 12.93 10.84
N LYS A 68 18.17 13.80 10.27
CA LYS A 68 19.50 14.16 10.82
C LYS A 68 19.51 14.43 12.35
N PRO A 69 18.47 15.05 12.97
CA PRO A 69 18.46 15.25 14.43
C PRO A 69 18.04 14.03 15.28
N LEU A 70 17.46 12.98 14.68
CA LEU A 70 17.00 11.76 15.37
C LEU A 70 17.99 10.58 15.25
N LYS A 71 19.04 10.70 14.42
CA LYS A 71 20.15 9.74 14.37
C LYS A 71 21.02 9.72 15.64
N THR A 72 20.98 10.78 16.46
CA THR A 72 21.78 10.92 17.69
C THR A 72 21.03 10.61 18.97
N ARG A 73 19.71 10.37 18.93
CA ARG A 73 18.90 9.98 20.09
C ARG A 73 18.11 8.75 19.73
N ILE A 74 18.39 7.64 20.39
CA ILE A 74 17.81 6.31 20.15
C ILE A 74 16.29 6.45 19.95
N PRO A 75 15.78 6.33 18.70
CA PRO A 75 14.41 6.74 18.37
C PRO A 75 13.35 5.90 19.09
N LEU A 76 13.71 4.67 19.49
CA LEU A 76 12.83 3.75 20.22
C LEU A 76 12.68 4.06 21.71
N VAL A 77 13.59 4.82 22.32
CA VAL A 77 13.54 5.10 23.78
C VAL A 77 12.54 6.22 24.11
N TYR A 78 12.24 7.08 23.13
CA TYR A 78 11.36 8.25 23.31
C TYR A 78 10.03 8.14 22.53
N PHE A 79 9.79 6.99 21.91
CA PHE A 79 8.54 6.63 21.27
C PHE A 79 7.69 5.81 22.27
N PRO A 80 6.52 6.25 22.75
CA PRO A 80 5.69 7.40 22.37
C PRO A 80 5.74 8.58 23.37
N THR A 81 6.78 8.67 24.21
CA THR A 81 6.87 9.62 25.32
C THR A 81 7.05 11.09 24.90
N ASN A 82 7.52 11.35 23.67
CA ASN A 82 7.68 12.70 23.11
C ASN A 82 6.52 13.07 22.14
N ARG A 83 6.05 14.33 22.19
CA ARG A 83 4.97 14.87 21.32
C ARG A 83 5.25 14.63 19.83
N GLU A 84 6.51 14.75 19.42
CA GLU A 84 6.95 14.49 18.03
C GLU A 84 6.75 13.03 17.62
N GLY A 85 7.01 12.08 18.53
CA GLY A 85 6.78 10.66 18.29
C GLY A 85 5.28 10.34 18.15
N PHE A 86 4.45 10.95 18.98
CA PHE A 86 2.99 10.81 18.86
C PHE A 86 2.47 11.39 17.54
N HIS A 87 2.92 12.58 17.12
CA HIS A 87 2.56 13.15 15.82
C HIS A 87 2.99 12.27 14.65
N PHE A 88 4.18 11.65 14.71
CA PHE A 88 4.61 10.69 13.71
C PHE A 88 3.69 9.47 13.67
N LEU A 89 3.36 8.88 14.82
CA LEU A 89 2.48 7.71 14.90
C LEU A 89 1.11 8.00 14.30
N VAL A 90 0.48 9.13 14.68
CA VAL A 90 -0.83 9.56 14.16
C VAL A 90 -0.75 9.82 12.65
N SER A 91 0.34 10.42 12.16
CA SER A 91 0.55 10.66 10.72
C SER A 91 0.71 9.37 9.93
N VAL A 92 1.45 8.38 10.45
CA VAL A 92 1.58 7.06 9.83
C VAL A 92 0.23 6.34 9.83
N LEU A 93 -0.50 6.36 10.95
CA LEU A 93 -1.81 5.73 11.06
C LEU A 93 -2.82 6.35 10.09
N GLY A 94 -2.83 7.69 9.95
CA GLY A 94 -3.63 8.38 8.93
C GLY A 94 -3.27 7.96 7.50
N ARG A 95 -1.98 7.79 7.20
CA ARG A 95 -1.52 7.29 5.89
C ARG A 95 -1.92 5.82 5.65
N ILE A 96 -1.93 4.97 6.68
CA ILE A 96 -2.42 3.59 6.59
C ILE A 96 -3.91 3.60 6.23
N LEU A 97 -4.72 4.44 6.88
CA LEU A 97 -6.16 4.55 6.58
C LEU A 97 -6.40 5.02 5.14
N VAL A 98 -5.65 6.01 4.68
CA VAL A 98 -5.74 6.50 3.29
C VAL A 98 -5.27 5.46 2.28
N TRP A 99 -4.22 4.69 2.61
CA TRP A 99 -3.76 3.57 1.80
C TRP A 99 -4.83 2.48 1.69
N LEU A 100 -5.47 2.10 2.81
CA LEU A 100 -6.59 1.15 2.83
C LEU A 100 -7.77 1.66 2.00
N ALA A 101 -8.10 2.95 2.09
CA ALA A 101 -9.13 3.55 1.24
C ALA A 101 -8.80 3.41 -0.25
N GLY A 102 -7.53 3.62 -0.63
CA GLY A 102 -7.05 3.38 -2.00
C GLY A 102 -7.22 1.92 -2.45
N VAL A 103 -6.95 0.95 -1.56
CA VAL A 103 -7.16 -0.47 -1.83
C VAL A 103 -8.64 -0.79 -2.08
N ILE A 104 -9.54 -0.28 -1.24
CA ILE A 104 -10.98 -0.50 -1.37
C ILE A 104 -11.51 0.11 -2.67
N VAL A 105 -11.14 1.36 -2.97
CA VAL A 105 -11.56 2.05 -4.19
C VAL A 105 -11.07 1.31 -5.43
N GLY A 106 -9.80 0.89 -5.47
CA GLY A 106 -9.24 0.19 -6.63
C GLY A 106 -9.89 -1.16 -6.90
N GLY A 107 -10.25 -1.91 -5.85
CA GLY A 107 -11.08 -3.11 -5.98
C GLY A 107 -12.50 -2.79 -6.48
N GLY A 108 -13.14 -1.77 -5.91
CA GLY A 108 -14.48 -1.34 -6.29
C GLY A 108 -14.59 -0.84 -7.74
N LEU A 109 -13.56 -0.17 -8.26
CA LEU A 109 -13.50 0.29 -9.66
C LEU A 109 -13.57 -0.86 -10.67
N LEU A 110 -13.20 -2.08 -10.27
CA LEU A 110 -13.23 -3.26 -11.13
C LEU A 110 -14.51 -4.09 -10.97
N ALA A 111 -15.43 -3.70 -10.08
CA ALA A 111 -16.72 -4.37 -9.92
C ALA A 111 -17.56 -4.39 -11.22
N PRO A 112 -17.63 -3.29 -12.03
CA PRO A 112 -18.34 -3.33 -13.31
C PRO A 112 -17.74 -4.33 -14.30
N LEU A 113 -16.41 -4.42 -14.36
CA LEU A 113 -15.71 -5.37 -15.23
C LEU A 113 -16.03 -6.81 -14.85
N TRP A 114 -16.02 -7.12 -13.56
CA TRP A 114 -16.43 -8.44 -13.06
C TRP A 114 -17.88 -8.77 -13.42
N TYR A 115 -18.80 -7.79 -13.30
CA TYR A 115 -20.20 -7.98 -13.66
C TYR A 115 -20.37 -8.34 -15.14
N VAL A 116 -19.69 -7.64 -16.04
CA VAL A 116 -19.72 -7.90 -17.49
C VAL A 116 -19.15 -9.27 -17.82
N LEU A 117 -17.98 -9.61 -17.26
CA LEU A 117 -17.30 -10.88 -17.57
C LEU A 117 -18.02 -12.12 -17.01
N ARG A 118 -18.89 -11.95 -16.00
CA ARG A 118 -19.65 -13.05 -15.40
C ARG A 118 -21.03 -13.26 -16.03
N ASN A 119 -21.56 -12.27 -16.73
CA ASN A 119 -22.86 -12.32 -17.41
C ASN A 119 -22.65 -12.04 -18.92
N PRO A 120 -22.03 -12.97 -19.67
CA PRO A 120 -21.79 -12.81 -21.10
C PRO A 120 -23.07 -12.79 -21.93
#